data_AF-A0A1E5VV62-F1
#
_entry.id   AF-A0A1E5VV62-F1
#
_cell.length_a   1.000
_cell.length_b   1.000
_cell.length_c   1.000
_cell.angle_alpha   90.00
_cell.angle_beta   90.00
_cell.angle_gamma   90.00
#
_symmetry.space_group_name_H-M   'P 1'
#
loop_
_entity.id
_entity.type
_entity.pdbx_description
1 polymer ?
#
loop_
_entity_poly.entity_id
_entity_poly.type
_entity_poly.pdbx_seq_one_letter_code
_entity_poly.pdbx_strand_id
1 'polypeptide(L)'
;MTSSSAPAGDSTSTIAAEMVSGSHVVTISGYSGTKGIGVGKGISSATFAIGGHDWHLRYFPDGFKEQNADFISFFLRMGHPGADANDEAVVHDQLLLEDNSIMGT
;
A
#
# COMPACT_ATOMS: atom_id res chain seq x y z
N MET A 1 41.70 23.58 50.42
CA MET A 1 41.14 23.39 49.07
C MET A 1 40.75 21.93 48.94
N THR A 2 39.46 21.61 48.97
CA THR A 2 39.00 20.24 48.70
C THR A 2 37.79 20.33 47.79
N SER A 3 38.02 20.24 46.48
CA SER A 3 36.94 20.06 45.51
C SER A 3 36.48 18.61 45.59
N SER A 4 35.22 18.40 45.96
CA SER A 4 34.57 17.10 45.88
C SER A 4 34.09 16.90 44.44
N SER A 5 34.66 15.95 43.71
CA SER A 5 34.17 15.56 42.39
C SER A 5 32.93 14.70 42.55
N ALA A 6 31.78 15.15 42.05
CA ALA A 6 30.58 14.33 41.96
C ALA A 6 30.83 13.17 40.98
N PRO A 7 30.28 11.95 41.22
CA PRO A 7 30.35 10.88 40.24
C PRO A 7 29.54 11.31 39.01
N ALA A 8 30.17 11.27 37.84
CA ALA A 8 29.47 11.43 36.58
C ALA A 8 28.50 10.24 36.47
N GLY A 9 27.20 10.51 36.52
CA GLY A 9 26.18 9.49 36.30
C GLY A 9 26.24 8.99 34.85
N ASP A 10 26.08 7.69 34.66
CA ASP A 10 26.01 7.09 33.33
C ASP A 10 24.81 7.66 32.57
N SER A 11 25.07 8.17 31.36
CA SER A 11 24.03 8.66 30.47
C SER A 11 23.85 7.66 29.32
N THR A 12 22.61 7.22 29.10
CA THR A 12 22.23 6.41 27.94
C THR A 12 21.26 7.19 27.07
N SER A 13 21.39 7.04 25.75
CA SER A 13 20.41 7.53 24.78
C SER A 13 19.97 6.39 23.87
N THR A 14 18.78 6.54 23.30
CA THR A 14 18.19 5.55 22.38
C THR A 14 17.64 6.28 21.17
N ILE A 15 17.94 5.76 19.98
CA ILE A 15 17.31 6.20 18.73
C ILE A 15 16.17 5.21 18.47
N ALA A 16 14.93 5.71 18.45
CA ALA A 16 13.76 4.93 18.09
C ALA A 16 13.17 5.50 16.80
N ALA A 17 12.89 4.63 15.83
CA ALA A 17 12.09 4.95 14.66
C ALA A 17 10.68 4.39 14.87
N GLU A 18 9.65 5.19 14.59
CA GLU A 18 8.27 4.72 14.63
C GLU A 18 7.89 4.14 13.27
N MET A 19 7.47 2.87 13.25
CA MET A 19 6.97 2.26 12.02
C MET A 19 5.54 2.75 11.77
N VAL A 20 5.33 3.44 10.65
CA VAL A 20 3.99 3.83 10.21
C VAL A 20 3.35 2.68 9.45
N SER A 21 2.19 2.23 9.94
CA SER A 21 1.36 1.23 9.26
C SER A 21 0.00 1.82 8.92
N GLY A 22 -0.60 1.32 7.84
CA GLY A 22 -1.95 1.69 7.45
C GLY A 22 -2.62 0.59 6.65
N SER A 23 -3.95 0.69 6.53
CA SER A 23 -4.74 -0.22 5.72
C SER A 23 -5.58 0.57 4.72
N HIS A 24 -5.69 0.00 3.52
CA HIS A 24 -6.58 0.48 2.49
C HIS A 24 -7.50 -0.66 2.05
N VAL A 25 -8.76 -0.33 1.74
CA VAL A 25 -9.75 -1.28 1.22
C VAL A 25 -10.18 -0.79 -0.15
N VAL A 26 -9.97 -1.63 -1.15
CA VAL A 26 -10.44 -1.36 -2.52
C VAL A 26 -11.67 -2.23 -2.80
N THR A 27 -12.77 -1.59 -3.18
CA THR A 27 -13.98 -2.26 -3.66
C THR A 27 -14.05 -2.14 -5.17
N ILE A 28 -14.18 -3.29 -5.86
CA ILE A 28 -14.37 -3.35 -7.31
C ILE A 28 -15.84 -3.72 -7.57
N SER A 29 -16.67 -2.70 -7.73
CA SER A 29 -18.09 -2.87 -8.04
C SER A 29 -18.27 -3.22 -9.52
N GLY A 30 -19.11 -4.21 -9.80
CA GLY A 30 -19.37 -4.65 -11.18
C GLY A 30 -18.17 -5.40 -11.79
N TYR A 31 -17.48 -6.18 -10.96
CA TYR A 31 -16.28 -6.93 -11.34
C TYR A 31 -16.44 -7.71 -12.65
N SER A 32 -17.59 -8.38 -12.86
CA SER A 32 -17.85 -9.13 -14.10
C SER A 32 -17.73 -8.26 -15.35
N GLY A 33 -18.16 -7.00 -15.29
CA GLY A 33 -18.06 -6.02 -16.38
C GLY A 33 -16.64 -5.50 -16.64
N THR A 34 -15.68 -5.79 -15.75
CA THR A 34 -14.28 -5.39 -15.94
C THR A 34 -13.46 -6.43 -16.70
N LYS A 35 -13.97 -7.66 -16.86
CA LYS A 35 -13.31 -8.75 -17.59
C LYS A 35 -13.34 -8.53 -19.10
N GLY A 36 -12.35 -9.07 -19.80
CA GLY A 36 -12.26 -9.02 -21.26
C GLY A 36 -11.75 -7.69 -21.82
N ILE A 37 -11.22 -6.79 -20.98
CA ILE A 37 -10.54 -5.57 -21.45
C ILE A 37 -9.16 -5.87 -22.06
N GLY A 38 -8.63 -7.07 -21.82
CA GLY A 38 -7.42 -7.61 -22.44
C GLY A 38 -6.23 -7.71 -21.49
N VAL A 39 -5.37 -8.70 -21.75
CA VAL A 39 -4.14 -8.94 -20.99
C VAL A 39 -3.28 -7.68 -20.96
N GLY A 40 -2.77 -7.34 -19.77
CA GLY A 40 -1.94 -6.14 -19.55
C GLY A 40 -2.70 -4.82 -19.55
N LYS A 41 -4.03 -4.84 -19.71
CA LYS A 41 -4.90 -3.67 -19.47
C LYS A 41 -5.36 -3.67 -18.03
N GLY A 42 -5.16 -2.54 -17.35
CA GLY A 42 -5.44 -2.44 -15.93
C GLY A 42 -6.08 -1.11 -15.56
N ILE A 43 -6.74 -1.12 -14.41
CA ILE A 43 -7.51 -0.03 -13.81
C ILE A 43 -6.80 0.34 -12.50
N SER A 44 -6.65 1.64 -12.23
CA SER A 44 -6.02 2.13 -10.99
C SER A 44 -7.07 2.51 -9.96
N SER A 45 -6.77 2.26 -8.68
CA SER A 45 -7.51 2.86 -7.56
C SER A 45 -7.25 4.36 -7.47
N ALA A 46 -7.99 5.04 -6.59
CA ALA A 46 -7.59 6.34 -6.10
C ALA A 46 -6.26 6.24 -5.33
N THR A 47 -5.52 7.35 -5.26
CA THR A 47 -4.31 7.48 -4.46
C THR A 47 -4.66 7.59 -2.97
N PHE A 48 -3.85 6.97 -2.12
CA PHE A 48 -3.93 7.07 -0.66
C PHE A 48 -2.54 7.26 -0.04
N ALA A 49 -2.47 7.95 1.09
CA ALA A 49 -1.21 8.29 1.75
C ALA A 49 -0.96 7.42 2.99
N ILE A 50 0.18 6.73 3.05
CA ILE A 50 0.64 5.94 4.21
C ILE A 50 2.15 6.09 4.33
N GLY A 51 2.66 6.36 5.55
CA GLY A 51 4.09 6.47 5.82
C GLY A 51 4.78 7.56 4.99
N GLY A 52 4.11 8.70 4.78
CA GLY A 52 4.64 9.79 3.97
C GLY A 52 4.65 9.55 2.46
N HIS A 53 4.20 8.39 1.98
CA HIS A 53 4.18 8.04 0.57
C HIS A 53 2.77 8.02 0.00
N ASP A 54 2.66 8.43 -1.26
CA ASP A 54 1.46 8.24 -2.06
C ASP A 54 1.47 6.87 -2.72
N TRP A 55 0.42 6.11 -2.48
CA TRP A 55 0.21 4.76 -2.97
C TRP A 55 -1.03 4.69 -3.84
N HIS A 56 -1.05 3.79 -4.81
CA HIS A 56 -2.26 3.37 -5.50
C HIS A 56 -2.15 1.90 -5.88
N LEU A 57 -3.30 1.24 -6.00
CA LEU A 57 -3.38 -0.13 -6.48
C LEU A 57 -3.61 -0.12 -7.99
N ARG A 58 -2.95 -1.05 -8.69
CA ARG A 58 -3.23 -1.32 -10.10
C ARG A 58 -3.75 -2.74 -10.26
N TYR A 59 -4.98 -2.83 -10.75
CA TYR A 59 -5.74 -4.05 -10.94
C TYR A 59 -5.77 -4.44 -12.42
N PHE A 60 -5.50 -5.70 -12.72
CA PHE A 60 -5.54 -6.28 -14.07
C PHE A 60 -6.52 -7.46 -14.09
N PRO A 61 -7.75 -7.27 -14.62
CA PRO A 61 -8.78 -8.29 -14.61
C PRO A 61 -8.39 -9.55 -15.41
N ASP A 62 -7.68 -9.40 -16.53
CA ASP A 62 -7.30 -10.49 -17.44
C ASP A 62 -5.79 -10.78 -17.38
N GLY A 63 -5.16 -10.57 -16.23
CA GLY A 63 -3.72 -10.75 -16.04
C GLY A 63 -2.87 -9.56 -16.51
N PHE A 64 -1.66 -9.46 -15.97
CA PHE A 64 -0.70 -8.41 -16.34
C PHE A 64 0.12 -8.76 -17.59
N LYS A 65 0.34 -10.05 -17.82
CA LYS A 65 1.10 -10.61 -18.94
C LYS A 65 0.44 -11.90 -19.40
N GLU A 66 0.75 -12.34 -20.62
CA GLU A 66 0.21 -13.57 -21.20
C GLU A 66 0.45 -14.80 -20.30
N GLN A 67 1.56 -14.85 -19.57
CA GLN A 67 1.86 -15.96 -18.65
C GLN A 67 0.93 -16.03 -17.44
N ASN A 68 0.17 -14.98 -17.16
CA ASN A 68 -0.79 -14.90 -16.07
C ASN A 68 -2.18 -14.44 -16.53
N ALA A 69 -2.53 -14.68 -17.79
CA ALA A 69 -3.83 -14.33 -18.38
C ALA A 69 -5.02 -14.99 -17.66
N ASP A 70 -4.82 -16.17 -17.07
CA ASP A 70 -5.85 -16.90 -16.32
C ASP A 70 -6.03 -16.40 -14.88
N PHE A 71 -5.26 -15.40 -14.46
CA PHE A 71 -5.28 -14.83 -13.12
C PHE A 71 -5.64 -13.36 -13.13
N ILE A 72 -6.27 -12.91 -12.06
CA ILE A 72 -6.30 -11.49 -11.74
C ILE A 72 -4.93 -11.12 -11.18
N SER A 73 -4.35 -10.02 -11.67
CA SER A 73 -3.10 -9.48 -11.11
C SER A 73 -3.34 -8.15 -10.40
N PHE A 74 -2.68 -7.96 -9.27
CA PHE A 74 -2.69 -6.70 -8.52
C PHE A 74 -1.26 -6.26 -8.23
N PHE A 75 -1.03 -4.95 -8.28
CA PHE A 75 0.25 -4.34 -7.93
C PHE A 75 0.00 -3.13 -7.05
N LEU A 76 0.64 -3.10 -5.89
CA LEU A 76 0.80 -1.86 -5.12
C LEU A 76 1.88 -1.01 -5.78
N ARG A 77 1.59 0.26 -6.04
CA ARG A 77 2.47 1.18 -6.75
C ARG A 77 2.62 2.46 -5.94
N MET A 78 3.86 2.95 -5.86
CA MET A 78 4.15 4.28 -5.34
C MET A 78 3.92 5.32 -6.44
N GLY A 79 3.14 6.35 -6.16
CA GLY A 79 2.83 7.44 -7.08
C GLY A 79 3.91 8.53 -7.11
N HIS A 80 4.44 8.87 -5.92
CA HIS A 80 5.55 9.81 -5.76
C HIS A 80 6.29 9.52 -4.44
N PRO A 81 7.62 9.66 -4.37
CA PRO A 81 8.32 9.66 -3.08
C PRO A 81 7.86 10.86 -2.24
N GLY A 82 7.49 10.62 -0.99
CA GLY A 82 7.30 11.71 -0.02
C GLY A 82 8.60 12.47 0.24
N ALA A 83 8.51 13.63 0.88
CA ALA A 83 9.69 14.40 1.32
C ALA A 83 10.66 13.57 2.17
N ASP A 84 10.16 12.51 2.82
CA ASP A 84 10.90 11.67 3.77
C ASP A 84 10.99 10.21 3.27
N ALA A 85 11.46 10.01 2.03
CA ALA A 85 11.48 8.73 1.31
C ALA A 85 12.36 7.59 1.90
N ASN A 86 12.81 7.72 3.14
CA ASN A 86 13.64 6.73 3.84
C ASN A 86 12.85 5.88 4.85
N ASP A 87 11.54 6.13 5.01
CA ASP A 87 10.71 5.36 5.93
C ASP A 87 10.13 4.09 5.27
N GLU A 88 10.28 2.97 5.97
CA GLU A 88 9.66 1.71 5.62
C GLU A 88 8.17 1.75 6.02
N ALA A 89 7.30 1.96 5.03
CA ALA A 89 5.86 1.90 5.23
C ALA A 89 5.34 0.48 4.99
N VAL A 90 4.60 -0.06 5.95
CA VAL A 90 3.89 -1.33 5.77
C VAL A 90 2.44 -1.05 5.39
N VAL A 91 2.06 -1.46 4.17
CA VAL A 91 0.70 -1.29 3.63
C VAL A 91 0.00 -2.64 3.61
N HIS A 92 -1.10 -2.75 4.37
CA HIS A 92 -1.99 -3.91 4.31
C HIS A 92 -3.20 -3.61 3.42
N ASP A 93 -3.47 -4.50 2.46
CA ASP A 93 -4.60 -4.38 1.54
C ASP A 93 -5.60 -5.53 1.74
N GLN A 94 -6.89 -5.20 1.67
CA GLN A 94 -7.98 -6.17 1.60
C GLN A 94 -8.85 -5.89 0.38
N LEU A 95 -9.17 -6.96 -0.35
CA LEU A 95 -9.90 -6.89 -1.61
C LEU A 95 -11.32 -7.43 -1.45
N LEU A 96 -12.29 -6.66 -1.93
CA LEU A 96 -13.69 -7.06 -2.04
C LEU A 96 -14.12 -6.99 -3.52
N LEU A 97 -14.45 -8.15 -4.09
CA LEU A 97 -15.01 -8.26 -5.43
C LEU A 97 -16.52 -8.39 -5.31
N GLU A 98 -17.25 -7.38 -5.80
CA GLU A 98 -18.71 -7.36 -5.76
C GLU A 98 -19.26 -7.50 -7.18
N ASP A 99 -19.94 -8.63 -7.43
CA ASP A 99 -20.72 -8.81 -8.64
C ASP A 99 -22.16 -8.38 -8.34
N ASN A 100 -22.44 -7.08 -8.47
CA ASN A 100 -23.82 -6.61 -8.49
C ASN A 100 -24.43 -7.03 -9.82
N SER A 101 -24.81 -8.31 -9.91
CA SER A 101 -25.72 -8.79 -10.93
C SER A 101 -26.91 -7.86 -10.95
N ILE A 102 -27.09 -7.14 -12.05
CA ILE A 102 -28.32 -6.40 -12.32
C ILE A 102 -29.41 -7.46 -12.25
N MET A 103 -30.21 -7.44 -11.19
CA MET A 103 -31.39 -8.27 -11.06
C MET A 103 -32.18 -8.11 -12.36
N GLY A 104 -32.18 -9.16 -13.17
CA GLY A 104 -32.97 -9.19 -14.38
C GLY A 104 -34.44 -9.16 -14.00
N THR A 105 -35.15 -8.17 -14.53
CA THR A 105 -36.49 -8.29 -15.10
C THR A 105 -36.65 -7.22 -16.16
#